data_AF-A0A2E4G176-F1
#
_entry.id   AF-A0A2E4G176-F1
#
_cell.length_a   1.000
_cell.length_b   1.000
_cell.length_c   1.000
_cell.angle_alpha   90.00
_cell.angle_beta   90.00
_cell.angle_gamma   90.00
#
_symmetry.space_group_name_H-M   'P 1'
#
loop_
_entity.id
_entity.type
_entity.pdbx_description
1 polymer ?
#
loop_
_entity_poly.entity_id
_entity_poly.type
_entity_poly.pdbx_seq_one_letter_code
_entity_poly.pdbx_strand_id
1 'polypeptide(L)'
;MNKIEKIDEKLYKEAEERVSFKQHLRTYAVINLLIWLFWFFTRGINGNYDGYWPIYATLGWGFGVLMHYLNVYKYNGNAIEREVEKLKRERGLK
;
A
#
# COMPACT_ATOMS: atom_id res chain seq x y z
N MET A 1 30.82 9.18 8.31
CA MET A 1 29.43 8.73 8.49
C MET A 1 29.40 7.64 9.55
N ASN A 2 28.79 7.92 10.69
CA ASN A 2 28.77 6.98 11.82
C ASN A 2 27.78 5.84 11.55
N LYS A 3 28.06 4.62 12.01
CA LYS A 3 27.24 3.42 11.71
C LYS A 3 25.79 3.58 12.21
N ILE A 4 25.60 4.35 13.27
CA ILE A 4 24.31 4.66 13.90
C ILE A 4 23.44 5.50 12.96
N GLU A 5 24.02 6.51 12.31
CA GLU A 5 23.35 7.43 11.38
C GLU A 5 22.73 6.71 10.17
N LYS A 6 23.40 5.67 9.65
CA LYS A 6 22.89 4.83 8.56
C LYS A 6 21.75 3.90 8.98
N ILE A 7 21.72 3.49 10.26
CA ILE A 7 20.64 2.64 10.79
C ILE A 7 19.39 3.49 10.98
N ASP A 8 19.53 4.69 11.52
CA ASP A 8 18.44 5.65 11.67
C ASP A 8 17.86 6.06 10.31
N GLU A 9 18.68 6.34 9.30
CA GLU A 9 18.17 6.71 7.97
C GLU A 9 17.35 5.57 7.32
N LYS A 10 17.76 4.32 7.50
CA LYS A 10 17.01 3.15 7.00
C LYS A 10 15.68 2.97 7.74
N LEU A 11 15.69 3.07 9.07
CA LEU A 11 14.49 3.00 9.90
C LEU A 11 13.51 4.11 9.56
N TYR A 12 14.03 5.32 9.31
CA TYR A 12 13.23 6.48 8.97
C TYR A 12 12.55 6.32 7.60
N LYS A 13 13.29 5.88 6.57
CA LYS A 13 12.72 5.56 5.25
C LYS A 13 11.64 4.50 5.32
N GLU A 14 11.88 3.43 6.09
CA GLU A 14 10.90 2.36 6.23
C GLU A 14 9.63 2.84 6.96
N ALA A 15 9.76 3.69 7.97
CA ALA A 15 8.63 4.32 8.65
C ALA A 15 7.85 5.26 7.71
N GLU A 16 8.57 6.07 6.93
CA GLU A 16 7.98 7.02 5.97
C GLU A 16 7.17 6.31 4.89
N GLU A 17 7.71 5.24 4.29
CA GLU A 17 7.00 4.42 3.31
C GLU A 17 5.72 3.81 3.89
N ARG A 18 5.77 3.31 5.13
CA ARG A 18 4.60 2.75 5.82
C ARG A 18 3.52 3.79 6.08
N VAL A 19 3.91 5.02 6.45
CA VAL A 19 2.95 6.11 6.72
C VAL A 19 2.32 6.61 5.43
N SER A 20 3.13 6.86 4.39
CA SER A 20 2.65 7.28 3.07
C SER A 20 1.68 6.25 2.47
N PHE A 21 2.00 4.96 2.61
CA PHE A 21 1.13 3.87 2.18
C PHE A 21 -0.24 3.91 2.89
N LYS A 22 -0.25 4.05 4.22
CA LYS A 22 -1.51 4.12 4.99
C LYS A 22 -2.36 5.33 4.60
N GLN A 23 -1.73 6.47 4.32
CA GLN A 23 -2.44 7.65 3.83
C GLN A 23 -3.09 7.41 2.47
N HIS A 24 -2.36 6.82 1.51
CA HIS A 24 -2.90 6.48 0.19
C HIS A 24 -4.05 5.47 0.29
N LEU A 25 -3.92 4.43 1.12
CA LEU A 25 -4.97 3.45 1.36
C LEU A 25 -6.23 4.09 1.96
N ARG A 26 -6.06 5.00 2.93
CA ARG A 26 -7.17 5.70 3.57
C ARG A 26 -7.93 6.56 2.57
N THR A 27 -7.22 7.36 1.78
CA THR A 27 -7.82 8.21 0.73
C THR A 27 -8.53 7.35 -0.31
N TYR A 28 -7.91 6.25 -0.73
CA TYR A 28 -8.53 5.29 -1.65
C TYR A 28 -9.84 4.72 -1.09
N ALA A 29 -9.85 4.26 0.16
CA ALA A 29 -11.05 3.71 0.79
C ALA A 29 -12.18 4.75 0.90
N VAL A 30 -11.85 5.98 1.30
CA VAL A 30 -12.82 7.08 1.40
C VAL A 30 -13.42 7.44 0.05
N ILE A 31 -12.60 7.61 -0.99
CA ILE A 31 -13.08 7.94 -2.33
C ILE A 31 -13.97 6.83 -2.90
N ASN A 32 -13.57 5.56 -2.77
CA ASN A 32 -14.40 4.47 -3.25
C ASN A 32 -15.73 4.39 -2.49
N LEU A 33 -15.73 4.56 -1.16
CA LEU A 33 -16.97 4.66 -0.40
C LEU A 33 -17.88 5.78 -0.92
N LEU A 34 -17.33 6.97 -1.18
CA LEU A 34 -18.09 8.10 -1.72
C LEU A 34 -18.66 7.80 -3.11
N ILE A 35 -17.89 7.17 -4.01
CA ILE A 35 -18.37 6.76 -5.34
C ILE A 35 -19.52 5.76 -5.22
N TRP A 36 -19.38 4.76 -4.34
CA TRP A 36 -20.42 3.76 -4.10
C TRP A 36 -21.69 4.37 -3.50
N LEU A 37 -21.55 5.23 -2.50
CA LEU A 37 -22.65 5.99 -1.90
C LEU A 37 -23.35 6.85 -2.96
N PHE A 38 -22.58 7.61 -3.74
CA PHE A 38 -23.13 8.47 -4.77
C PHE A 38 -23.88 7.67 -5.83
N TRP A 39 -23.32 6.56 -6.32
CA TRP A 39 -23.99 5.68 -7.27
C TRP A 39 -25.27 5.07 -6.69
N PHE A 40 -25.23 4.60 -5.44
CA PHE A 40 -26.37 4.01 -4.75
C PHE A 40 -27.52 5.02 -4.61
N PHE A 41 -27.22 6.24 -4.14
CA PHE A 41 -28.23 7.29 -3.97
C PHE A 41 -28.77 7.85 -5.28
N THR A 42 -27.93 8.00 -6.31
CA THR A 42 -28.37 8.61 -7.59
C THR A 42 -29.04 7.62 -8.54
N ARG A 43 -28.64 6.35 -8.53
CA ARG A 43 -29.09 5.36 -9.53
C ARG A 43 -29.79 4.15 -8.92
N GLY A 44 -29.33 3.67 -7.76
CA GLY A 44 -29.98 2.55 -7.06
C GLY A 44 -31.41 2.86 -6.65
N ILE A 45 -31.69 4.12 -6.30
CA ILE A 45 -33.03 4.59 -5.90
C ILE A 45 -33.92 4.94 -7.11
N ASN A 46 -33.34 5.40 -8.22
CA ASN A 46 -34.07 5.91 -9.39
C ASN A 46 -34.41 4.85 -10.46
N GLY A 47 -34.08 3.57 -10.24
CA GLY A 47 -34.47 2.46 -11.12
C GLY A 47 -33.75 2.37 -12.48
N ASN A 48 -32.92 3.35 -12.84
CA ASN A 48 -32.08 3.32 -14.05
C ASN A 48 -30.76 2.58 -13.76
N TYR A 49 -30.81 1.25 -13.86
CA TYR A 49 -29.67 0.36 -13.68
C TYR A 49 -28.83 0.25 -14.96
N ASP A 50 -27.92 1.20 -15.19
CA ASP A 50 -26.88 1.11 -16.24
C ASP A 50 -25.67 0.22 -15.84
N GLY A 51 -25.90 -0.76 -14.97
CA GLY A 51 -24.86 -1.67 -14.48
C GLY A 51 -23.96 -1.12 -13.37
N TYR A 52 -23.21 -2.03 -12.76
CA TYR A 52 -22.35 -1.79 -11.60
C TYR A 52 -20.99 -1.23 -12.01
N TRP A 53 -20.96 -0.14 -12.77
CA TRP A 53 -19.70 0.46 -13.20
C TRP A 53 -18.71 0.81 -12.07
N PRO A 54 -19.14 1.17 -10.83
CA PRO A 54 -18.20 1.40 -9.73
C PRO A 54 -17.37 0.17 -9.38
N ILE A 55 -17.90 -1.05 -9.62
CA ILE A 55 -17.18 -2.31 -9.36
C ILE A 55 -15.89 -2.37 -10.17
N TYR A 56 -15.95 -2.05 -11.46
CA TYR A 56 -14.77 -2.09 -12.33
C TYR A 56 -13.73 -1.03 -11.91
N ALA A 57 -14.17 0.14 -11.47
CA ALA A 57 -13.30 1.18 -10.93
C ALA A 57 -12.62 0.73 -9.63
N THR A 58 -13.39 0.16 -8.68
CA THR A 58 -12.83 -0.41 -7.45
C THR A 58 -11.89 -1.58 -7.72
N LEU A 59 -12.24 -2.51 -8.61
CA LEU A 59 -11.43 -3.71 -8.85
C LEU A 59 -10.12 -3.38 -9.58
N GLY A 60 -10.17 -2.51 -10.60
CA GLY A 60 -8.98 -2.10 -11.34
C GLY A 60 -7.97 -1.37 -10.45
N TRP A 61 -8.43 -0.34 -9.73
CA TRP A 61 -7.54 0.41 -8.85
C TRP A 61 -7.23 -0.32 -7.53
N GLY A 62 -8.15 -1.13 -7.02
CA GLY A 62 -8.00 -1.88 -5.77
C GLY A 62 -6.96 -2.97 -5.87
N PHE A 63 -6.80 -3.58 -7.05
CA PHE A 63 -5.72 -4.53 -7.31
C PHE A 63 -4.33 -3.86 -7.21
N GLY A 64 -4.18 -2.63 -7.74
CA GLY A 64 -2.93 -1.87 -7.62
C GLY A 64 -2.58 -1.53 -6.16
N VAL A 65 -3.58 -1.13 -5.37
CA VAL A 65 -3.42 -0.88 -3.93
C VAL A 65 -3.09 -2.16 -3.16
N LEU A 66 -3.71 -3.29 -3.50
CA LEU A 66 -3.42 -4.59 -2.90
C LEU A 66 -2.00 -5.05 -3.19
N MET A 67 -1.53 -4.89 -4.44
CA MET A 67 -0.15 -5.19 -4.83
C MET A 67 0.83 -4.30 -4.08
N HIS A 68 0.53 -3.01 -3.92
CA HIS A 68 1.35 -2.08 -3.16
C HIS A 68 1.36 -2.43 -1.66
N TYR A 69 0.22 -2.85 -1.09
CA TYR A 69 0.12 -3.35 0.29
C TYR A 69 1.00 -4.58 0.51
N LEU A 70 0.91 -5.58 -0.38
CA LEU A 70 1.73 -6.78 -0.30
C LEU A 70 3.22 -6.44 -0.42
N ASN A 71 3.58 -5.44 -1.23
CA ASN A 71 4.97 -5.01 -1.34
C ASN A 71 5.49 -4.38 -0.04
N VAL A 72 4.76 -3.40 0.50
CA VAL A 72 5.16 -2.67 1.71
C VAL A 72 5.10 -3.55 2.97
N TYR A 73 4.09 -4.42 3.10
CA TYR A 73 3.84 -5.18 4.33
C TYR A 73 4.46 -6.59 4.31
N LYS A 74 4.54 -7.24 3.14
CA LYS A 74 4.97 -8.64 3.03
C LYS A 74 6.37 -8.79 2.44
N TYR A 75 6.74 -7.95 1.48
CA TYR A 75 8.04 -8.00 0.83
C TYR A 75 9.10 -7.16 1.54
N ASN A 76 8.83 -5.91 1.94
CA ASN A 76 9.89 -5.05 2.50
C ASN A 76 10.52 -5.60 3.80
N GLY A 77 9.73 -6.06 4.78
CA GLY A 77 10.28 -6.60 6.03
C GLY A 77 11.16 -7.85 5.82
N ASN A 78 10.63 -8.85 5.11
CA ASN A 78 11.35 -10.11 4.87
C ASN A 78 12.46 -10.00 3.82
N ALA A 79 12.31 -9.16 2.80
CA ALA A 79 13.31 -9.00 1.76
C ALA A 79 14.50 -8.19 2.28
N ILE A 80 14.27 -7.09 3.01
CA ILE A 80 15.36 -6.31 3.61
C ILE A 80 16.16 -7.17 4.59
N GLU A 81 15.48 -7.96 5.41
CA GLU A 81 16.14 -8.84 6.39
C GLU A 81 16.94 -9.96 5.70
N ARG A 82 16.40 -10.56 4.63
CA ARG A 82 17.13 -11.53 3.78
C ARG A 82 18.31 -10.91 3.04
N GLU A 83 18.19 -9.69 2.52
CA GLU A 83 19.27 -8.97 1.84
C GLU A 83 20.40 -8.64 2.83
N VAL A 84 20.04 -8.18 4.03
CA VAL A 84 20.98 -7.89 5.12
C VAL A 84 21.68 -9.16 5.58
N GLU A 85 20.97 -10.28 5.70
CA GLU A 85 21.54 -11.57 6.07
C GLU A 85 22.51 -12.10 5.01
N LYS A 86 22.17 -11.96 3.71
CA LYS A 86 23.08 -12.24 2.60
C LYS A 86 24.36 -11.40 2.68
N LEU A 87 24.23 -10.09 2.87
CA LEU A 87 25.38 -9.17 2.95
C LEU A 87 26.26 -9.43 4.18
N LYS A 88 25.68 -9.81 5.33
CA LYS A 88 26.44 -10.23 6.51
C LYS A 88 27.23 -11.50 6.23
N ARG A 89 26.62 -12.47 5.53
CA ARG A 89 27.24 -13.75 5.17
C ARG A 89 28.37 -13.57 4.14
N GLU A 90 28.20 -12.69 3.15
CA GLU A 90 29.24 -12.36 2.15
C GLU A 90 30.41 -11.56 2.75
N ARG A 91 30.15 -10.65 3.69
CA ARG A 91 31.22 -9.83 4.32
C ARG A 91 31.91 -10.51 5.51
N GLY A 92 31.55 -11.74 5.85
CA GLY A 92 32.17 -12.49 6.95
C GLY A 92 32.01 -11.85 8.33
N LEU A 93 31.03 -10.96 8.49
CA LEU A 93 30.71 -10.32 9.77
C LEU A 93 29.86 -11.31 10.60
N LYS A 94 30.55 -12.14 11.41
CA LYS A 94 29.91 -12.92 12.48
C LYS A 94 29.41 -12.02 13.60
#